data_AF-W4PEM0-F1
#
_entry.id   AF-W4PEM0-F1
#
_cell.length_a   1.000
_cell.length_b   1.000
_cell.length_c   1.000
_cell.angle_alpha   90.00
_cell.angle_beta   90.00
_cell.angle_gamma   90.00
#
_symmetry.space_group_name_H-M   'P 1'
#
loop_
_entity.id
_entity.type
_entity.pdbx_description
1 polymer ?
#
loop_
_entity_poly.entity_id
_entity_poly.type
_entity_poly.pdbx_seq_one_letter_code
_entity_poly.pdbx_strand_id
1 'polypeptide(L)'
;MKVTKYTTLAFTMAGCLLLSSCDSFLDIQPVGKVIPNTLSEYRSLLTKAYQQPFNDRAICDMRTNDVIIKDDNHEQGVYGEIERWNDGSFKTSTYSFNWEVYYSIIYYANAIIDNKSKIKEGSREEIDQLVGEAYFLRGYIHFILVNLYGEPYGKKGALKKSHSSKAGLRFGSHSHTKHGRGNLHSYFG
;
A
#
# COMPACT_ATOMS: atom_id res chain seq x y z
N MET A 1 37.77 13.50 -55.26
CA MET A 1 36.33 13.44 -54.90
C MET A 1 35.79 12.04 -54.55
N LYS A 2 36.50 10.93 -54.81
CA LYS A 2 36.06 9.58 -54.39
C LYS A 2 36.39 9.27 -52.92
N VAL A 3 37.57 9.68 -52.45
CA VAL A 3 38.08 9.43 -51.09
C VAL A 3 37.24 10.09 -49.98
N THR A 4 36.67 11.26 -50.25
CA THR A 4 35.78 11.98 -49.34
C THR A 4 34.41 11.30 -49.18
N LYS A 5 33.96 10.53 -50.19
CA LYS A 5 32.69 9.78 -50.14
C LYS A 5 32.81 8.51 -49.29
N TYR A 6 33.95 7.82 -49.35
CA TYR A 6 34.19 6.62 -48.55
C TYR A 6 34.41 6.94 -47.06
N THR A 7 35.03 8.09 -46.76
CA THR A 7 35.21 8.55 -45.37
C THR A 7 33.90 9.00 -44.73
N THR A 8 33.00 9.67 -45.46
CA THR A 8 31.65 9.97 -44.97
C THR A 8 30.80 8.71 -44.79
N LEU A 9 30.93 7.71 -45.68
CA LEU A 9 30.18 6.45 -45.59
C LEU A 9 30.66 5.57 -44.42
N ALA A 10 31.96 5.59 -44.12
CA ALA A 10 32.52 4.89 -42.97
C ALA A 10 32.05 5.51 -41.63
N PHE A 11 31.89 6.84 -41.59
CA PHE A 11 31.44 7.55 -40.39
C PHE A 11 29.95 7.33 -40.09
N THR A 12 29.09 7.25 -41.12
CA THR A 12 27.67 6.87 -40.94
C THR A 12 27.50 5.41 -40.54
N MET A 13 28.33 4.50 -41.06
CA MET A 13 28.27 3.07 -40.70
C MET A 13 28.77 2.81 -39.27
N ALA A 14 29.77 3.56 -38.80
CA ALA A 14 30.21 3.54 -37.40
C ALA A 14 29.16 4.12 -36.42
N GLY A 15 28.37 5.11 -36.86
CA GLY A 15 27.28 5.68 -36.06
C GLY A 15 26.11 4.71 -35.82
N CYS A 16 25.81 3.81 -36.76
CA CYS A 16 24.75 2.82 -36.62
C CYS A 16 25.05 1.73 -35.57
N LEU A 17 26.32 1.50 -35.25
CA LEU A 17 26.74 0.54 -34.21
C LEU A 17 26.53 1.07 -32.77
N LEU A 18 26.29 2.37 -32.60
CA LEU A 18 26.04 2.98 -31.28
C LEU A 18 24.55 3.03 -30.90
N LEU A 19 23.65 2.68 -31.82
CA LEU A 19 22.20 2.70 -31.60
C LEU A 19 21.61 1.32 -31.30
N SER A 20 22.41 0.25 -31.28
CA SER A 20 21.98 -1.06 -30.76
C SER A 20 21.98 -1.01 -29.22
N SER A 21 21.00 -0.30 -28.65
CA SER A 21 20.65 -0.40 -27.24
C SER A 21 20.13 -1.81 -26.98
N CYS A 22 20.80 -2.54 -26.11
CA CYS A 22 20.41 -3.89 -25.72
C CYS A 22 19.17 -3.79 -24.81
N ASP A 23 17.96 -3.92 -25.38
CA ASP A 23 16.71 -3.81 -24.62
C ASP A 23 16.56 -4.90 -23.52
N SER A 24 17.27 -6.01 -23.62
CA SER A 24 17.11 -7.16 -22.70
C SER A 24 17.75 -6.98 -21.31
N PHE A 25 18.41 -5.85 -21.03
CA PHE A 25 18.95 -5.56 -19.69
C PHE A 25 17.92 -4.85 -18.80
N LEU A 26 16.91 -4.21 -19.39
CA LEU A 26 15.81 -3.55 -18.66
C LEU A 26 14.61 -4.46 -18.37
N ASP A 27 14.56 -5.63 -19.01
CA ASP A 27 13.54 -6.67 -18.80
C ASP A 27 13.96 -7.73 -17.78
N ILE A 28 14.99 -7.46 -16.96
CA ILE A 28 15.35 -8.34 -15.85
C ILE A 28 14.29 -8.19 -14.76
N GLN A 29 13.30 -9.09 -14.78
CA GLN A 29 12.37 -9.23 -13.67
C GLN A 29 13.16 -9.71 -12.44
N PRO A 30 13.00 -9.05 -11.27
CA PRO A 30 13.72 -9.45 -10.07
C PRO A 30 13.32 -10.88 -9.67
N VAL A 31 14.30 -11.78 -9.66
CA VAL A 31 14.13 -13.15 -9.20
C VAL A 31 13.70 -13.09 -7.73
N GLY A 32 12.44 -13.46 -7.46
CA GLY A 32 11.85 -13.46 -6.11
C GLY A 32 10.64 -12.54 -5.90
N LYS A 33 10.31 -11.66 -6.86
CA LYS A 33 9.07 -10.85 -6.82
C LYS A 33 8.28 -11.06 -8.11
N VAL A 34 7.57 -12.19 -8.18
CA VAL A 34 6.70 -12.53 -9.32
C VAL A 34 5.63 -11.44 -9.41
N ILE A 35 5.68 -10.63 -10.47
CA ILE A 35 4.58 -9.73 -10.82
C ILE A 35 3.43 -10.65 -11.25
N PRO A 36 2.27 -10.62 -10.58
CA PRO A 36 1.17 -11.50 -10.94
C PRO A 36 0.73 -11.22 -12.38
N ASN A 37 0.66 -12.26 -13.20
CA ASN A 37 0.21 -12.16 -14.59
C ASN A 37 -1.08 -12.98 -14.82
N THR A 38 -1.34 -13.97 -13.98
CA THR A 38 -2.49 -14.88 -14.07
C THR A 38 -3.55 -14.55 -13.01
N LEU A 39 -4.81 -14.93 -13.27
CA LEU A 39 -5.91 -14.76 -12.31
C LEU A 39 -5.61 -15.46 -10.98
N SER A 40 -5.03 -16.66 -11.03
CA SER A 40 -4.67 -17.46 -9.86
C SER A 40 -3.61 -16.77 -8.98
N GLU A 41 -2.62 -16.12 -9.59
CA GLU A 41 -1.61 -15.36 -8.86
C GLU A 41 -2.20 -14.12 -8.18
N TYR A 42 -3.11 -13.39 -8.86
CA TYR A 42 -3.81 -12.27 -8.23
C TYR A 42 -4.74 -12.72 -7.10
N ARG A 43 -5.42 -13.87 -7.24
CA ARG A 43 -6.20 -14.49 -6.15
C ARG A 43 -5.31 -14.84 -4.97
N SER A 44 -4.14 -15.42 -5.23
CA SER A 44 -3.14 -15.72 -4.19
C SER A 44 -2.61 -14.47 -3.50
N LEU A 45 -2.42 -13.38 -4.25
CA LEU A 45 -2.03 -12.07 -3.69
C LEU A 45 -3.11 -11.53 -2.74
N LEU A 46 -4.38 -11.62 -3.15
CA LEU A 46 -5.51 -11.19 -2.33
C LEU A 46 -5.63 -12.06 -1.06
N THR A 47 -5.46 -13.39 -1.17
CA THR A 47 -5.43 -14.30 -0.02
C THR A 47 -4.32 -13.92 0.98
N LYS A 48 -3.12 -13.57 0.50
CA LYS A 48 -2.04 -13.09 1.36
C LYS A 48 -2.39 -11.80 2.09
N ALA A 49 -3.18 -10.93 1.47
CA ALA A 49 -3.66 -9.71 2.09
C ALA A 49 -4.68 -10.02 3.22
N TYR A 50 -5.55 -11.02 3.03
CA TYR A 50 -6.47 -11.48 4.07
C TYR A 50 -5.78 -12.21 5.23
N GLN A 51 -4.64 -12.85 5.00
CA GLN A 51 -3.87 -13.56 6.03
C GLN A 51 -3.10 -12.62 6.97
N GLN A 52 -3.08 -11.31 6.71
CA GLN A 52 -2.41 -10.35 7.60
C GLN A 52 -3.13 -10.28 8.96
N PRO A 53 -2.39 -10.20 10.08
CA PRO A 53 -3.01 -10.15 11.40
C PRO A 53 -3.69 -8.80 11.64
N PHE A 54 -4.99 -8.82 11.95
CA PHE A 54 -5.80 -7.63 12.27
C PHE A 54 -6.10 -7.54 13.77
N ASN A 55 -5.05 -7.57 14.61
CA ASN A 55 -5.23 -7.62 16.06
C ASN A 55 -5.48 -6.25 16.69
N ASP A 56 -5.10 -5.16 16.00
CA ASP A 56 -5.20 -3.79 16.50
C ASP A 56 -6.61 -3.40 16.95
N ARG A 57 -7.66 -3.98 16.34
CA ARG A 57 -9.04 -3.74 16.78
C ARG A 57 -9.27 -4.21 18.21
N ALA A 58 -8.78 -5.40 18.56
CA ALA A 58 -8.89 -5.92 19.93
C ALA A 58 -8.01 -5.10 20.89
N ILE A 59 -6.86 -4.63 20.43
CA ILE A 59 -5.99 -3.76 21.23
C ILE A 59 -6.65 -2.39 21.51
N CYS A 60 -7.51 -1.90 20.61
CA CYS A 60 -8.28 -0.68 20.85
C CYS A 60 -9.24 -0.81 22.05
N ASP A 61 -9.70 -2.02 22.41
CA ASP A 61 -10.55 -2.20 23.58
C ASP A 61 -9.80 -1.91 24.89
N MET A 62 -8.47 -2.01 24.90
CA MET A 62 -7.64 -1.59 26.05
C MET A 62 -7.64 -0.08 26.29
N ARG A 63 -8.17 0.69 25.33
CA ARG A 63 -8.38 2.13 25.46
C ARG A 63 -9.77 2.48 25.99
N THR A 64 -10.64 1.49 26.15
CA THR A 64 -11.95 1.65 26.78
C THR A 64 -11.85 1.31 28.26
N ASN A 65 -12.96 1.43 28.97
CA ASN A 65 -13.04 1.10 30.39
C ASN A 65 -13.50 -0.35 30.64
N ASP A 66 -13.58 -1.17 29.57
CA ASP A 66 -14.09 -2.56 29.62
C ASP A 66 -12.96 -3.58 29.82
N VAL A 67 -11.73 -3.24 29.40
CA VAL A 67 -10.54 -4.09 29.53
C VAL A 67 -9.55 -3.38 30.44
N ILE A 68 -9.12 -4.07 31.50
CA ILE A 68 -8.11 -3.57 32.44
C ILE A 68 -6.83 -4.37 32.20
N ILE A 69 -5.71 -3.67 31.98
CA ILE A 69 -4.42 -4.33 31.85
C ILE A 69 -3.95 -4.77 33.22
N LYS A 70 -3.54 -6.03 33.34
CA LYS A 70 -3.06 -6.58 34.60
C LYS A 70 -1.87 -5.77 35.10
N ASP A 71 -1.89 -5.42 36.39
CA ASP A 71 -0.84 -4.65 37.05
C ASP A 71 0.38 -5.53 37.36
N ASP A 72 1.08 -5.94 36.31
CA ASP A 72 2.38 -6.58 36.40
C ASP A 72 3.36 -5.98 35.38
N ASN A 73 4.66 -6.14 35.67
CA ASN A 73 5.73 -5.53 34.89
C ASN A 73 5.70 -5.92 33.40
N HIS A 74 5.20 -7.11 33.06
CA HIS A 74 5.18 -7.58 31.67
C HIS A 74 4.02 -6.93 30.90
N GLU A 75 2.79 -7.10 31.36
CA GLU A 75 1.60 -6.59 30.67
C GLU A 75 1.58 -5.06 30.63
N GLN A 76 1.92 -4.39 31.75
CA GLN A 76 2.04 -2.93 31.78
C GLN A 76 3.22 -2.43 30.94
N GLY A 77 4.29 -3.22 30.81
CA GLY A 77 5.43 -2.90 29.97
C GLY A 77 5.12 -2.96 28.47
N VAL A 78 4.18 -3.81 28.06
CA VAL A 78 3.75 -3.98 26.66
C VAL A 78 2.58 -3.06 26.31
N TYR A 79 1.50 -3.10 27.10
CA TYR A 79 0.23 -2.44 26.77
C TYR A 79 -0.07 -1.19 27.60
N GLY A 80 0.70 -0.90 28.65
CA GLY A 80 0.40 0.24 29.53
C GLY A 80 0.38 1.59 28.82
N GLU A 81 1.19 1.78 27.77
CA GLU A 81 1.13 3.03 26.99
C GLU A 81 -0.15 3.13 26.13
N ILE A 82 -0.72 2.00 25.70
CA ILE A 82 -2.01 1.96 25.01
C ILE A 82 -3.12 2.34 25.98
N GLU A 83 -3.15 1.74 27.17
CA GLU A 83 -4.11 2.02 28.26
C GLU A 83 -4.08 3.50 28.66
N ARG A 84 -2.88 4.09 28.77
CA ARG A 84 -2.68 5.50 29.14
C ARG A 84 -2.83 6.49 27.99
N TRP A 85 -3.18 6.04 26.78
CA TRP A 85 -3.28 6.89 25.58
C TRP A 85 -1.99 7.67 25.26
N ASN A 86 -0.84 7.05 25.49
CA ASN A 86 0.48 7.67 25.31
C ASN A 86 1.13 7.30 23.97
N ASP A 87 0.63 7.91 22.90
CA ASP A 87 1.11 7.67 21.52
C ASP A 87 2.46 8.33 21.18
N GLY A 88 2.95 9.25 22.04
CA GLY A 88 4.18 10.02 21.80
C GLY A 88 5.45 9.37 22.34
N SER A 89 5.32 8.34 23.19
CA SER A 89 6.43 7.75 23.94
C SER A 89 6.80 6.38 23.37
N PHE A 90 7.52 6.35 22.25
CA PHE A 90 7.95 5.08 21.68
C PHE A 90 9.00 4.41 22.57
N LYS A 91 8.65 3.24 23.11
CA LYS A 91 9.59 2.29 23.73
C LYS A 91 9.63 1.04 22.86
N THR A 92 10.81 0.43 22.69
CA THR A 92 10.96 -0.79 21.88
C THR A 92 10.13 -1.97 22.42
N SER A 93 9.80 -1.95 23.71
CA SER A 93 9.04 -3.00 24.39
C SER A 93 7.52 -2.83 24.34
N THR A 94 7.03 -1.66 23.93
CA THR A 94 5.60 -1.35 23.95
C THR A 94 4.93 -1.72 22.63
N TYR A 95 3.68 -2.15 22.70
CA TYR A 95 2.88 -2.41 21.52
C TYR A 95 2.67 -1.13 20.71
N SER A 96 2.77 -1.24 19.38
CA SER A 96 2.45 -0.17 18.44
C SER A 96 1.50 -0.72 17.39
N PHE A 97 0.48 0.08 17.05
CA PHE A 97 -0.40 -0.24 15.93
C PHE A 97 0.38 -0.36 14.63
N ASN A 98 0.03 -1.36 13.83
CA ASN A 98 0.84 -1.75 12.68
C ASN A 98 0.40 -1.02 11.41
N TRP A 99 0.76 0.28 11.34
CA TRP A 99 0.45 1.13 10.20
C TRP A 99 0.93 0.53 8.86
N GLU A 100 2.11 -0.09 8.86
CA GLU A 100 2.75 -0.66 7.66
C GLU A 100 1.91 -1.79 7.06
N VAL A 101 1.40 -2.69 7.90
CA VAL A 101 0.55 -3.80 7.45
C VAL A 101 -0.68 -3.30 6.70
N TYR A 102 -1.36 -2.26 7.19
CA TYR A 102 -2.52 -1.68 6.49
C TYR A 102 -2.16 -1.13 5.10
N TYR A 103 -1.05 -0.39 4.99
CA TYR A 103 -0.63 0.13 3.69
C TYR A 103 -0.14 -0.97 2.75
N SER A 104 0.41 -2.06 3.27
CA SER A 104 0.76 -3.24 2.46
C SER A 104 -0.48 -3.87 1.82
N ILE A 105 -1.59 -3.95 2.56
CA ILE A 105 -2.87 -4.48 2.05
C ILE A 105 -3.45 -3.54 0.99
N ILE A 106 -3.45 -2.22 1.25
CA ILE A 106 -3.88 -1.22 0.26
C ILE A 106 -3.03 -1.33 -1.01
N TYR A 107 -1.73 -1.56 -0.88
CA TYR A 107 -0.83 -1.76 -2.01
C TYR A 107 -1.22 -2.99 -2.84
N TYR A 108 -1.50 -4.13 -2.21
CA TYR A 108 -1.95 -5.35 -2.92
C TYR A 108 -3.31 -5.15 -3.60
N ALA A 109 -4.27 -4.51 -2.92
CA ALA A 109 -5.58 -4.22 -3.50
C ALA A 109 -5.46 -3.29 -4.72
N ASN A 110 -4.64 -2.24 -4.63
CA ASN A 110 -4.36 -1.35 -5.77
C ASN A 110 -3.69 -2.09 -6.92
N ALA A 111 -2.76 -3.01 -6.64
CA ALA A 111 -2.12 -3.80 -7.69
C ALA A 111 -3.13 -4.64 -8.48
N ILE A 112 -4.14 -5.24 -7.83
CA ILE A 112 -5.22 -5.97 -8.49
C ILE A 112 -6.09 -5.03 -9.33
N ILE A 113 -6.51 -3.91 -8.75
CA ILE A 113 -7.39 -2.92 -9.41
C ILE A 113 -6.71 -2.31 -10.65
N ASP A 114 -5.45 -1.89 -10.53
CA ASP A 114 -4.68 -1.22 -11.58
C ASP A 114 -4.40 -2.17 -12.76
N ASN A 115 -4.28 -3.47 -12.50
CA ASN A 115 -3.92 -4.46 -13.51
C ASN A 115 -5.11 -5.26 -14.06
N LYS A 116 -6.37 -4.89 -13.74
CA LYS A 116 -7.55 -5.63 -14.20
C LYS A 116 -7.59 -5.88 -15.71
N SER A 117 -7.14 -4.92 -16.52
CA SER A 117 -7.15 -5.01 -17.99
C SER A 117 -6.04 -5.91 -18.55
N LYS A 118 -5.07 -6.31 -17.72
CA LYS A 118 -3.98 -7.20 -18.09
C LYS A 118 -4.27 -8.65 -17.75
N ILE A 119 -5.28 -8.92 -16.92
CA ILE A 119 -5.72 -10.28 -16.60
C ILE A 119 -6.50 -10.80 -17.80
N LYS A 120 -5.89 -11.70 -18.59
CA LYS A 120 -6.51 -12.28 -19.80
C LYS A 120 -7.07 -13.68 -19.59
N GLU A 121 -6.84 -14.25 -18.42
CA GLU A 121 -7.23 -15.61 -18.06
C GLU A 121 -8.46 -15.58 -17.15
N GLY A 122 -9.47 -16.37 -17.46
CA GLY A 122 -10.75 -16.43 -16.74
C GLY A 122 -11.89 -15.70 -17.44
N SER A 123 -13.10 -15.95 -16.94
CA SER A 123 -14.30 -15.23 -17.35
C SER A 123 -14.27 -13.78 -16.88
N ARG A 124 -15.03 -12.92 -17.54
CA ARG A 124 -15.17 -11.52 -17.13
C ARG A 124 -15.73 -11.42 -15.71
N GLU A 125 -16.66 -12.31 -15.39
CA GLU A 125 -17.31 -12.42 -14.10
C GLU A 125 -16.31 -12.73 -12.97
N GLU A 126 -15.37 -13.66 -13.19
CA GLU A 126 -14.33 -13.99 -12.20
C GLU A 126 -13.34 -12.85 -11.96
N ILE A 127 -12.99 -12.11 -13.02
CA ILE A 127 -12.11 -10.94 -12.95
C ILE A 127 -12.83 -9.80 -12.21
N ASP A 128 -14.08 -9.51 -12.58
CA ASP A 128 -14.88 -8.46 -11.95
C ASP A 128 -15.14 -8.79 -10.47
N GLN A 129 -15.35 -10.07 -10.11
CA GLN A 129 -15.44 -10.51 -8.73
C GLN A 129 -14.14 -10.25 -7.97
N LEU A 130 -12.98 -10.65 -8.51
CA LEU A 130 -11.66 -10.42 -7.89
C LEU A 130 -11.41 -8.93 -7.65
N VAL A 131 -11.72 -8.09 -8.65
CA VAL A 131 -11.56 -6.64 -8.55
C VAL A 131 -12.54 -6.04 -7.53
N GLY A 132 -13.77 -6.54 -7.46
CA GLY A 132 -14.75 -6.16 -6.45
C GLY A 132 -14.27 -6.46 -5.03
N GLU A 133 -13.72 -7.64 -4.80
CA GLU A 133 -13.11 -8.01 -3.51
C GLU A 133 -11.92 -7.10 -3.16
N ALA A 134 -11.08 -6.75 -4.14
CA ALA A 134 -9.98 -5.81 -3.93
C ALA A 134 -10.47 -4.39 -3.58
N TYR A 135 -11.52 -3.89 -4.23
CA TYR A 135 -12.13 -2.61 -3.88
C TYR A 135 -12.70 -2.61 -2.46
N PHE A 136 -13.42 -3.67 -2.08
CA PHE A 136 -13.94 -3.84 -0.73
C PHE A 136 -12.80 -3.81 0.29
N LEU A 137 -11.77 -4.62 0.09
CA LEU A 137 -10.64 -4.70 1.01
C LEU A 137 -9.94 -3.33 1.16
N ARG A 138 -9.70 -2.62 0.05
CA ARG A 138 -9.11 -1.27 0.09
C ARG A 138 -9.98 -0.29 0.88
N GLY A 139 -11.29 -0.29 0.66
CA GLY A 139 -12.24 0.55 1.39
C GLY A 139 -12.25 0.23 2.89
N TYR A 140 -12.29 -1.06 3.22
CA TYR A 140 -12.28 -1.54 4.61
C TYR A 140 -11.00 -1.13 5.36
N ILE A 141 -9.83 -1.28 4.73
CA ILE A 141 -8.58 -0.85 5.37
C ILE A 141 -8.50 0.66 5.52
N HIS A 142 -8.99 1.44 4.54
CA HIS A 142 -9.10 2.89 4.72
C HIS A 142 -10.04 3.26 5.87
N PHE A 143 -11.16 2.56 6.02
CA PHE A 143 -12.07 2.76 7.15
C PHE A 143 -11.37 2.50 8.49
N ILE A 144 -10.62 1.40 8.62
CA ILE A 144 -9.84 1.12 9.84
C ILE A 144 -8.84 2.23 10.12
N LEU A 145 -8.03 2.63 9.13
CA LEU A 145 -7.01 3.67 9.29
C LEU A 145 -7.60 5.02 9.70
N VAL A 146 -8.76 5.40 9.16
CA VAL A 146 -9.42 6.66 9.53
C VAL A 146 -9.98 6.60 10.94
N ASN A 147 -10.50 5.46 11.40
CA ASN A 147 -10.96 5.33 12.79
C ASN A 147 -9.80 5.27 13.79
N LEU A 148 -8.65 4.71 13.40
CA LEU A 148 -7.50 4.57 14.29
C LEU A 148 -6.69 5.87 14.43
N TYR A 149 -6.51 6.61 13.34
CA TYR A 149 -5.65 7.80 13.30
C TYR A 149 -6.42 9.11 13.10
N GLY A 150 -7.69 9.06 12.72
CA GLY A 150 -8.52 10.23 12.46
C GLY A 150 -9.25 10.73 13.70
N GLU A 151 -9.64 12.01 13.67
CA GLU A 151 -10.60 12.55 14.65
C GLU A 151 -12.00 11.95 14.42
N PRO A 152 -12.81 11.75 15.47
CA PRO A 152 -14.16 11.23 15.34
C PRO A 152 -15.00 12.07 14.37
N TYR A 153 -15.68 11.42 13.42
CA TYR A 153 -16.41 12.07 12.33
C TYR A 153 -17.40 13.15 12.81
N GLY A 154 -18.09 12.92 13.93
CA GLY A 154 -19.09 13.84 14.49
C GLY A 154 -18.53 15.02 15.31
N LYS A 155 -17.22 15.10 15.55
CA LYS A 155 -16.63 16.17 16.36
C LYS A 155 -16.65 17.48 15.56
N LYS A 156 -17.20 18.55 16.14
CA LYS A 156 -17.18 19.91 15.52
C LYS A 156 -15.74 20.27 15.15
N GLY A 157 -15.47 20.44 13.86
CA GLY A 157 -14.14 20.77 13.33
C GLY A 157 -13.28 19.58 12.89
N ALA A 158 -13.77 18.34 12.94
CA ALA A 158 -13.08 17.16 12.37
C ALA A 158 -12.75 17.36 10.88
N LEU A 159 -13.63 18.06 10.15
CA LEU A 159 -13.41 18.43 8.74
C LEU A 159 -12.35 19.53 8.53
N LYS A 160 -12.03 20.32 9.57
CA LYS A 160 -11.07 21.44 9.53
C LYS A 160 -9.67 21.08 10.06
N LYS A 161 -9.55 20.15 11.01
CA LYS A 161 -8.29 19.79 11.71
C LYS A 161 -7.50 18.66 11.07
N SER A 162 -7.73 18.41 9.79
CA SER A 162 -7.17 17.25 9.11
C SER A 162 -5.62 17.35 8.91
N HIS A 163 -4.93 18.42 9.30
CA HIS A 163 -3.47 18.49 9.10
C HIS A 163 -2.62 17.58 10.01
N SER A 164 -3.12 17.11 11.16
CA SER A 164 -2.32 16.32 12.13
C SER A 164 -2.62 14.82 12.17
N SER A 165 -3.76 14.36 11.63
CA SER A 165 -4.31 13.02 11.91
C SER A 165 -4.62 12.19 10.64
N LYS A 166 -4.04 12.57 9.48
CA LYS A 166 -4.44 12.01 8.17
C LYS A 166 -3.69 10.73 7.81
N ALA A 167 -4.43 9.63 7.69
CA ALA A 167 -4.05 8.51 6.84
C ALA A 167 -3.91 9.02 5.38
N GLY A 168 -2.79 8.72 4.72
CA GLY A 168 -2.56 9.09 3.33
C GLY A 168 -3.42 8.25 2.38
N LEU A 169 -4.10 8.90 1.43
CA LEU A 169 -4.75 8.20 0.32
C LEU A 169 -3.69 7.81 -0.70
N ARG A 170 -3.54 6.50 -0.96
CA ARG A 170 -2.79 5.98 -2.11
C ARG A 170 -3.80 5.36 -3.06
N PHE A 171 -4.14 6.08 -4.13
CA PHE A 171 -5.05 5.60 -5.18
C PHE A 171 -4.33 4.90 -6.36
N GLY A 172 -3.02 4.64 -6.25
CA GLY A 172 -2.26 3.94 -7.28
C GLY A 172 -0.95 3.35 -6.76
N SER A 173 -0.38 2.43 -7.53
CA SER A 173 0.82 1.63 -7.20
C SER A 173 2.19 2.37 -7.31
N HIS A 174 2.22 3.66 -7.66
CA HIS A 174 3.48 4.37 -7.91
C HIS A 174 4.25 4.67 -6.61
N SER A 175 5.44 4.08 -6.47
CA SER A 175 6.31 4.19 -5.28
C SER A 175 7.05 5.52 -5.13
N HIS A 176 6.96 6.45 -6.10
CA HIS A 176 7.86 7.62 -6.17
C HIS A 176 7.22 9.02 -6.16
N THR A 177 5.90 9.17 -5.96
CA THR A 177 5.27 10.49 -5.94
C THR A 177 4.74 10.87 -4.55
N LYS A 178 5.26 11.96 -3.97
CA LYS A 178 4.69 12.59 -2.76
C LYS A 178 3.33 13.21 -3.12
N HIS A 179 2.24 12.47 -2.88
CA HIS A 179 0.87 13.00 -3.03
C HIS A 179 0.28 13.43 -1.68
N GLY A 180 -0.47 14.54 -1.73
CA GLY A 180 -1.07 15.19 -0.56
C GLY A 180 -2.14 14.34 0.14
N ARG A 181 -2.26 14.54 1.45
CA ARG A 181 -3.11 13.75 2.36
C ARG A 181 -4.61 14.09 2.19
N GLY A 182 -5.49 13.09 2.09
CA GLY A 182 -6.93 13.20 1.84
C GLY A 182 -7.78 13.74 3.01
N ASN A 183 -9.05 14.09 2.75
CA ASN A 183 -9.98 14.65 3.75
C ASN A 183 -11.04 13.61 4.18
N LEU A 184 -11.56 13.63 5.41
CA LEU A 184 -12.61 12.71 5.88
C LEU A 184 -13.85 12.67 4.96
N HIS A 185 -14.19 13.78 4.31
CA HIS A 185 -15.29 13.82 3.34
C HIS A 185 -15.06 12.92 2.11
N SER A 186 -13.81 12.67 1.70
CA SER A 186 -13.53 11.74 0.60
C SER A 186 -13.60 10.26 1.01
N TYR A 187 -13.79 9.97 2.30
CA TYR A 187 -13.91 8.61 2.82
C TYR A 187 -15.37 8.20 3.14
N PHE A 188 -16.23 9.16 3.47
CA PHE A 188 -17.60 8.90 3.96
C PHE A 188 -18.71 9.66 3.21
N GLY A 189 -18.35 10.48 2.22
CA GLY A 189 -19.28 11.28 1.41
C GLY A 189 -19.69 10.60 0.12
#